data_AF-A0A8T5RQD2-F1
#
_entry.id   AF-A0A8T5RQD2-F1
#
_cell.length_a   1.000
_cell.length_b   1.000
_cell.length_c   1.000
_cell.angle_alpha   90.00
_cell.angle_beta   90.00
_cell.angle_gamma   90.00
#
_symmetry.space_group_name_H-M   'P 1'
#
loop_
_entity.id
_entity.type
_entity.pdbx_description
1 polymer ?
#
loop_
_entity_poly.entity_id
_entity_poly.type
_entity_poly.pdbx_seq_one_letter_code
_entity_poly.pdbx_strand_id
1 'polypeptide(L)' 'MEEFSNKPKYVDEDEMNEAIGRVLWGKNGKKFSMRRLIFAFMKKKLGGKKKK' A
#
# COMPACT_ATOMS: atom_id res chain seq x y z
N MET A 1 35.02 10.93 8.01
CA MET A 1 34.03 9.87 8.29
C MET A 1 32.70 10.43 7.83
N GLU A 2 32.46 10.41 6.52
CA GLU A 2 31.21 10.90 5.94
C GLU A 2 30.15 9.83 6.16
N GLU A 3 29.41 9.97 7.26
CA GLU A 3 28.28 9.11 7.57
C GLU A 3 27.25 9.23 6.46
N PHE A 4 27.05 8.13 5.74
CA PHE A 4 25.96 7.90 4.81
C PHE A 4 24.61 8.07 5.54
N SER A 5 24.17 9.32 5.71
CA SER A 5 22.78 9.66 6.03
C SER A 5 21.94 9.52 4.75
N ASN A 6 22.05 8.38 4.08
CA ASN A 6 21.05 7.95 3.10
C ASN A 6 19.85 7.41 3.88
N LYS A 7 19.16 8.29 4.60
CA LYS A 7 17.79 7.96 5.02
C LYS A 7 17.04 7.65 3.72
N PRO A 8 16.43 6.44 3.58
CA PRO A 8 15.64 6.16 2.39
C PRO A 8 14.61 7.27 2.27
N LYS A 9 14.55 7.91 1.09
CA LYS A 9 13.54 8.92 0.81
C LYS A 9 12.21 8.19 0.81
N TYR A 10 11.52 8.20 1.95
CA TYR A 10 10.19 7.63 2.05
C TYR A 10 9.32 8.39 1.06
N VAL A 11 8.90 7.69 0.01
CA VAL A 11 7.98 8.22 -1.00
C VAL A 11 6.68 8.57 -0.30
N ASP A 12 6.06 9.67 -0.69
CA ASP A 12 4.77 10.07 -0.14
C ASP A 12 3.73 8.96 -0.38
N GLU A 13 2.82 8.75 0.57
CA GLU A 13 1.84 7.67 0.48
C GLU A 13 0.96 7.80 -0.77
N ASP A 14 0.65 9.03 -1.19
CA ASP A 14 -0.18 9.29 -2.37
C ASP A 14 0.56 8.96 -3.66
N GLU A 15 1.84 9.30 -3.76
CA GLU A 15 2.68 8.98 -4.92
C GLU A 15 2.87 7.45 -5.07
N MET A 16 3.09 6.76 -3.95
CA MET A 16 3.17 5.30 -3.93
C MET A 16 1.82 4.66 -4.31
N ASN A 17 0.71 5.17 -3.79
CA ASN A 17 -0.62 4.67 -4.12
C ASN A 17 -0.94 4.90 -5.60
N GLU A 18 -0.60 6.05 -6.17
CA GLU A 18 -0.81 6.32 -7.59
C GLU A 18 0.04 5.39 -8.48
N ALA A 19 1.31 5.20 -8.14
CA ALA A 19 2.20 4.29 -8.86
C ALA A 19 1.67 2.85 -8.86
N ILE A 20 1.29 2.33 -7.69
CA ILE A 20 0.72 0.98 -7.57
C ILE A 20 -0.60 0.89 -8.34
N GLY A 21 -1.48 1.88 -8.21
CA GLY A 21 -2.76 1.91 -8.93
C GLY A 21 -2.58 1.86 -10.44
N ARG A 22 -1.60 2.61 -10.97
CA ARG A 22 -1.25 2.62 -12.39
C ARG A 22 -0.70 1.28 -12.86
N VAL A 23 0.09 0.58 -12.04
CA VAL A 23 0.61 -0.75 -12.36
C VAL A 23 -0.51 -1.80 -12.38
N LEU A 24 -1.42 -1.76 -11.40
CA LEU A 24 -2.47 -2.79 -11.27
C LEU A 24 -3.62 -2.64 -12.25
N TRP A 25 -4.00 -1.40 -12.59
CA TRP A 25 -5.22 -1.12 -13.35
C TRP A 25 -5.03 -0.18 -14.55
N GLY A 26 -3.79 0.24 -14.83
CA GLY A 26 -3.49 1.20 -15.89
C GLY A 26 -3.81 2.66 -15.52
N LYS A 27 -3.58 3.57 -16.48
CA LYS A 27 -3.70 5.03 -16.27
C LYS A 27 -5.11 5.50 -15.89
N ASN A 28 -6.14 4.78 -16.32
CA ASN A 28 -7.56 5.08 -16.03
C ASN A 28 -8.13 4.16 -14.95
N GLY A 29 -7.26 3.46 -14.23
CA GLY A 29 -7.60 2.54 -13.18
C GLY A 29 -8.22 3.23 -11.95
N LYS A 30 -8.83 2.43 -11.08
CA LYS A 30 -9.29 2.92 -9.77
C LYS A 30 -8.09 3.37 -8.92
N LYS A 31 -8.27 4.34 -8.02
CA LYS A 31 -7.20 4.71 -7.08
C LYS A 31 -6.86 3.55 -6.15
N PHE A 32 -5.57 3.21 -6.04
CA PHE A 32 -5.10 2.24 -5.05
C PHE A 32 -5.05 2.92 -3.69
N SER A 33 -5.26 2.15 -2.63
CA SER A 33 -5.17 2.64 -1.25
C SER A 33 -4.58 1.56 -0.38
N MET A 34 -3.36 1.80 0.09
CA MET A 34 -2.67 0.90 1.00
C MET A 34 -3.47 0.69 2.29
N ARG A 35 -4.12 1.74 2.81
CA ARG A 35 -5.04 1.65 3.96
C ARG A 35 -6.18 0.67 3.73
N ARG A 36 -6.81 0.69 2.56
CA ARG A 36 -7.90 -0.25 2.21
C ARG A 36 -7.40 -1.69 2.14
N LEU A 37 -6.19 -1.91 1.61
CA LEU A 37 -5.56 -3.23 1.54
C LEU A 37 -5.26 -3.78 2.94
N ILE A 38 -4.66 -2.97 3.82
CA ILE A 38 -4.38 -3.34 5.22
C ILE A 38 -5.67 -3.66 5.97
N PHE A 39 -6.70 -2.83 5.81
CA PHE A 39 -8.00 -3.06 6.46
C PHE A 39 -8.67 -4.35 5.97
N ALA A 40 -8.62 -4.62 4.67
CA ALA A 40 -9.13 -5.88 4.10
C ALA A 40 -8.37 -7.09 4.64
N PHE A 41 -7.04 -7.00 4.77
CA PHE A 41 -6.22 -8.06 5.35
C PHE A 41 -6.54 -8.30 6.82
N MET A 42 -6.64 -7.24 7.63
CA MET A 42 -7.05 -7.34 9.03
C MET A 42 -8.45 -7.92 9.17
N LYS A 43 -9.41 -7.46 8.37
CA LYS A 43 -10.78 -8.00 8.36
C LYS A 43 -10.79 -9.48 7.98
N LYS A 44 -9.97 -9.91 7.02
CA LYS A 44 -9.83 -11.33 6.65
C LYS A 44 -9.18 -12.15 7.77
N LYS A 45 -8.13 -11.63 8.41
CA LYS A 45 -7.44 -12.30 9.52
C LYS A 45 -8.34 -12.45 10.75
N LEU A 46 -9.11 -11.41 11.09
CA LEU A 46 -10.01 -11.37 12.25
C LEU A 46 -11.35 -12.09 11.97
N GLY A 47 -11.90 -11.94 10.76
CA GLY A 47 -13.15 -12.56 10.32
C GLY A 47 -13.01 -14.00 9.83
N GLY A 48 -11.79 -14.44 9.52
CA GLY A 48 -11.50 -15.78 9.01
C GLY A 48 -11.73 -16.92 10.00
N LYS A 49 -11.91 -16.62 11.30
CA LYS A 49 -12.30 -17.62 12.31
C LYS A 49 -13.81 -17.92 12.34
N LYS A 50 -14.63 -17.30 11.49
CA LYS A 50 -16.06 -17.62 11.35
C LYS A 50 -16.42 -17.96 9.91
N LYS A 51 -15.87 -19.06 9.40
CA LYS A 51 -16.61 -19.91 8.46
C LYS A 51 -16.67 -21.30 9.07
N LYS A 52 -17.92 -21.78 9.14
CA LYS A 52 -18.40 -23.04 9.73
C LYS A 52 -17.46 -24.21 9.55
#